data_AF-A0A2H9LXG5-F1
#
_entry.id   AF-A0A2H9LXG5-F1
#
_cell.length_a   1.000
_cell.length_b   1.000
_cell.length_c   1.000
_cell.angle_alpha   90.00
_cell.angle_beta   90.00
_cell.angle_gamma   90.00
#
_symmetry.space_group_name_H-M   'P 1'
#
loop_
_entity.id
_entity.type
_entity.pdbx_description
1 polymer ?
#
loop_
_entity_poly.entity_id
_entity_poly.type
_entity_poly.pdbx_seq_one_letter_code
_entity_poly.pdbx_strand_id
1 'polypeptide(L)'
;MITTADVKIPASPLERVIGQEEAVSISRICAKQKRHLLLVGVPGTGKSMIALALASILPKATQEISVMHNFERPERPIIEVRTCADALKEKHDPA
;
A
#
# COMPACT_ATOMS: atom_id res chain seq x y z
N MET A 1 -31.17 22.17 -11.03
CA MET A 1 -30.64 21.16 -11.98
C MET A 1 -29.70 20.27 -11.20
N ILE A 2 -29.86 18.95 -11.28
CA ILE A 2 -28.95 18.00 -10.63
C ILE A 2 -27.75 17.81 -11.58
N THR A 3 -26.55 17.97 -11.05
CA THR A 3 -25.28 17.87 -11.79
C THR A 3 -24.43 16.74 -11.24
N THR A 4 -23.32 16.40 -11.91
CA THR A 4 -22.36 15.42 -11.39
C THR A 4 -21.68 15.88 -10.11
N ALA A 5 -21.68 17.18 -9.79
CA ALA A 5 -21.19 17.70 -8.52
C ALA A 5 -22.03 17.23 -7.32
N ASP A 6 -23.30 16.86 -7.56
CA ASP A 6 -24.22 16.38 -6.52
C ASP A 6 -24.07 14.86 -6.25
N VAL A 7 -23.29 14.15 -7.08
CA VAL A 7 -23.08 12.70 -6.95
C VAL A 7 -22.03 12.42 -5.88
N LYS A 8 -22.44 11.70 -4.84
CA LYS A 8 -21.52 11.27 -3.77
C LYS A 8 -20.56 10.20 -4.30
N ILE A 9 -19.27 10.46 -4.16
CA ILE A 9 -18.21 9.50 -4.51
C ILE A 9 -17.89 8.66 -3.27
N PRO A 10 -17.81 7.31 -3.39
CA PRO A 10 -17.40 6.45 -2.28
C PRO A 10 -16.03 6.85 -1.70
N ALA A 11 -15.90 6.80 -0.38
CA ALA A 11 -14.63 7.08 0.29
C ALA A 11 -13.59 5.96 0.03
N SER A 12 -14.05 4.71 0.04
CA SER A 12 -13.21 3.55 -0.24
C SER A 12 -12.85 3.48 -1.73
N PRO A 13 -11.56 3.46 -2.09
CA PRO A 13 -11.14 3.32 -3.49
C PRO A 13 -11.67 2.03 -4.14
N LEU A 14 -11.89 0.99 -3.34
CA LEU A 14 -12.34 -0.33 -3.81
C LEU A 14 -13.82 -0.32 -4.20
N GLU A 15 -14.62 0.57 -3.62
CA GLU A 15 -16.03 0.80 -3.97
C GLU A 15 -16.21 1.69 -5.20
N ARG A 16 -15.12 2.34 -5.66
CA ARG A 16 -15.13 3.13 -6.90
C ARG A 16 -14.88 2.27 -8.13
N VAL A 17 -14.55 0.99 -7.96
CA VAL A 17 -14.37 0.04 -9.06
C VAL A 17 -15.76 -0.41 -9.53
N ILE A 18 -16.04 -0.22 -10.82
CA ILE A 18 -17.36 -0.47 -11.41
C ILE A 18 -17.30 -1.72 -12.30
N GLY A 19 -18.26 -2.65 -12.13
CA GLY A 19 -18.44 -3.81 -13.00
C GLY A 19 -17.34 -4.88 -12.90
N GLN A 20 -16.65 -4.95 -11.75
CA GLN A 20 -15.60 -5.94 -11.46
C GLN A 20 -15.80 -6.53 -10.05
N GLU A 21 -17.02 -6.95 -9.74
CA GLU A 21 -17.45 -7.40 -8.41
C GLU A 21 -16.62 -8.60 -7.91
N GLU A 22 -16.30 -9.55 -8.80
CA GLU A 22 -15.48 -10.72 -8.48
C GLU A 22 -14.05 -10.30 -8.11
N ALA A 23 -13.40 -9.46 -8.93
CA ALA A 23 -12.05 -8.97 -8.65
C ALA A 23 -12.00 -8.18 -7.34
N VAL A 24 -13.04 -7.38 -7.06
CA VAL A 24 -13.22 -6.65 -5.79
C VAL A 24 -13.33 -7.61 -4.61
N SER A 25 -14.12 -8.67 -4.72
CA SER A 25 -14.30 -9.69 -3.67
C SER A 25 -12.98 -10.41 -3.38
N ILE A 26 -12.30 -10.90 -4.41
CA ILE A 26 -11.00 -11.59 -4.30
C ILE A 26 -9.97 -10.64 -3.68
N SER A 27 -9.93 -9.38 -4.10
CA SER A 27 -9.02 -8.38 -3.53
C SER A 27 -9.21 -8.21 -2.02
N ARG A 28 -10.45 -8.17 -1.52
CA ARG A 28 -10.71 -8.11 -0.07
C ARG A 28 -10.20 -9.35 0.66
N ILE A 29 -10.37 -10.53 0.07
CA ILE A 29 -9.85 -11.78 0.62
C ILE A 29 -8.32 -11.74 0.66
N CYS A 30 -7.67 -11.30 -0.42
CA CYS A 30 -6.22 -11.14 -0.50
C CYS A 30 -5.68 -10.16 0.55
N ALA A 31 -6.35 -9.02 0.76
CA ALA A 31 -5.96 -8.06 1.81
C ALA A 31 -6.00 -8.69 3.20
N LYS A 32 -7.10 -9.40 3.51
CA LYS A 32 -7.31 -10.03 4.82
C LYS A 32 -6.32 -11.17 5.07
N GLN A 33 -6.03 -11.96 4.05
CA GLN A 33 -5.19 -13.16 4.16
C GLN A 33 -3.72 -12.93 3.76
N LYS A 34 -3.36 -11.70 3.36
CA LYS A 34 -2.01 -11.35 2.86
C LYS A 34 -1.54 -12.25 1.71
N ARG A 35 -2.41 -12.50 0.73
CA ARG A 35 -2.10 -13.31 -0.46
C ARG A 35 -1.70 -12.44 -1.63
N HIS A 36 -0.84 -12.97 -2.49
CA HIS A 36 -0.53 -12.35 -3.76
C HIS A 36 -1.77 -12.35 -4.68
N LEU A 37 -1.88 -11.33 -5.52
CA LEU A 37 -2.98 -11.15 -6.47
C LEU A 37 -2.38 -10.91 -7.85
N LEU A 38 -2.82 -11.69 -8.84
CA LEU A 38 -2.48 -11.49 -10.25
C LEU A 38 -3.72 -11.01 -10.99
N LEU A 39 -3.67 -9.81 -11.57
CA LEU A 39 -4.76 -9.22 -12.33
C LEU A 39 -4.46 -9.32 -13.83
N VAL A 40 -5.26 -10.10 -14.56
CA VAL A 40 -5.11 -10.31 -16.01
C VAL A 40 -6.28 -9.66 -16.74
N GLY A 41 -5.99 -8.94 -17.82
CA GLY A 41 -7.03 -8.36 -18.69
C GLY A 41 -6.49 -7.27 -19.62
N VAL A 42 -7.31 -6.79 -20.56
CA VAL A 42 -6.94 -5.77 -21.55
C VAL A 42 -6.56 -4.43 -20.92
N PRO A 43 -5.65 -3.62 -21.51
CA PRO A 43 -5.27 -2.32 -20.94
C PRO A 43 -6.49 -1.42 -20.72
N GLY A 44 -6.47 -0.61 -19.66
CA GLY A 44 -7.57 0.32 -19.34
C GLY A 44 -8.73 -0.24 -18.50
N THR A 45 -8.70 -1.51 -18.06
CA THR A 45 -9.79 -2.13 -17.27
C THR A 45 -9.74 -1.90 -15.77
N GLY A 46 -8.93 -0.96 -15.27
CA GLY A 46 -8.87 -0.66 -13.83
C GLY A 46 -8.00 -1.60 -12.99
N LYS A 47 -7.11 -2.40 -13.58
CA LYS A 47 -6.14 -3.24 -12.83
C LYS A 47 -5.32 -2.45 -11.81
N SER A 48 -4.74 -1.33 -12.22
CA SER A 48 -3.98 -0.45 -11.32
C SER A 48 -4.84 0.17 -10.23
N MET A 49 -6.11 0.47 -10.54
CA MET A 49 -7.07 1.01 -9.58
C MET A 49 -7.39 -0.01 -8.47
N ILE A 50 -7.60 -1.28 -8.84
CA ILE A 50 -7.79 -2.37 -7.87
C ILE A 50 -6.54 -2.57 -7.02
N ALA A 51 -5.34 -2.54 -7.61
CA ALA A 51 -4.09 -2.67 -6.88
C ALA A 51 -3.86 -1.52 -5.87
N LEU A 52 -4.14 -0.27 -6.27
CA LEU A 52 -4.08 0.89 -5.38
C LEU A 52 -5.12 0.79 -4.26
N ALA A 53 -6.34 0.38 -4.60
CA ALA A 53 -7.39 0.16 -3.61
C ALA A 53 -7.00 -0.92 -2.59
N LEU A 54 -6.41 -2.03 -3.05
CA LEU A 54 -5.89 -3.08 -2.19
C LEU A 54 -4.82 -2.54 -1.25
N ALA A 55 -3.83 -1.81 -1.78
CA ALA A 55 -2.75 -1.22 -0.99
C ALA A 55 -3.27 -0.27 0.10
N SER A 56 -4.35 0.47 -0.16
CA SER A 56 -4.96 1.39 0.80
C SER A 56 -5.64 0.72 2.00
N ILE A 57 -6.01 -0.56 1.86
CA ILE A 57 -6.71 -1.34 2.90
C ILE A 57 -5.72 -2.15 3.74
N LEU A 58 -4.51 -2.37 3.25
CA LEU A 58 -3.49 -3.08 4.01
C LEU A 58 -3.14 -2.30 5.29
N PRO A 59 -2.81 -3.01 6.38
CA PRO A 59 -2.33 -2.35 7.59
C PRO A 59 -1.08 -1.55 7.28
N LYS A 60 -0.92 -0.40 7.94
CA LYS A 60 0.29 0.42 7.80
C LYS A 60 1.53 -0.40 8.17
N ALA A 61 2.64 -0.10 7.53
CA ALA A 61 3.93 -0.67 7.88
C ALA A 61 4.26 -0.33 9.34
N THR A 62 4.75 -1.33 10.08
CA THR A 62 5.16 -1.20 11.48
C THR A 62 6.68 -1.11 11.64
N GLN A 63 7.41 -1.28 10.54
CA GLN A 63 8.87 -1.33 10.52
C GLN A 63 9.45 -0.33 9.51
N GLU A 64 10.60 0.20 9.85
CA GLU A 64 11.47 1.00 8.99
C GLU A 64 12.76 0.19 8.71
N ILE A 65 13.24 0.26 7.48
CA ILE A 65 14.48 -0.41 7.06
C ILE A 65 15.48 0.67 6.70
N SER A 66 16.62 0.68 7.38
CA SER A 66 17.70 1.64 7.19
C SER A 66 18.97 0.92 6.75
N VAL A 67 19.74 1.58 5.87
CA VAL A 67 21.03 1.07 5.37
C VAL A 67 22.14 1.87 6.02
N MET A 68 23.02 1.19 6.76
CA MET A 68 24.16 1.81 7.43
C MET A 68 25.47 1.44 6.73
N HIS A 69 26.41 2.37 6.77
CA HIS A 69 27.74 2.12 6.23
C HIS A 69 28.48 1.10 7.10
N ASN A 70 29.12 0.14 6.45
CA ASN A 70 29.97 -0.85 7.09
C ASN A 70 31.43 -0.52 6.83
N PHE A 71 32.12 0.04 7.83
CA PHE A 71 33.53 0.46 7.69
C PHE A 71 34.49 -0.72 7.50
N GLU A 72 34.17 -1.91 8.03
CA GLU A 72 35.03 -3.09 7.88
C GLU A 72 34.88 -3.73 6.50
N ARG A 73 33.67 -3.68 5.93
CA ARG A 73 33.32 -4.29 4.64
C ARG A 73 32.36 -3.39 3.87
N PRO A 74 32.87 -2.37 3.15
CA PRO A 74 32.04 -1.41 2.41
C PRO A 74 31.11 -2.05 1.38
N GLU A 75 31.46 -3.21 0.83
CA GLU A 75 30.66 -3.98 -0.12
C GLU A 75 29.49 -4.74 0.53
N ARG A 76 29.44 -4.79 1.87
CA ARG A 76 28.38 -5.42 2.67
C ARG A 76 27.79 -4.42 3.67
N PRO A 77 26.93 -3.48 3.22
CA PRO A 77 26.28 -2.54 4.10
C PRO A 77 25.40 -3.25 5.13
N ILE A 78 25.28 -2.67 6.31
CA ILE A 78 24.48 -3.22 7.40
C ILE A 78 23.02 -2.79 7.18
N ILE A 79 22.10 -3.75 7.24
CA ILE A 79 20.66 -3.50 7.16
C ILE A 79 20.10 -3.55 8.56
N GLU A 80 19.50 -2.45 8.99
CA GLU A 80 18.84 -2.35 10.28
C GLU A 80 17.34 -2.27 10.09
N VAL A 81 16.59 -3.12 10.81
CA VAL A 81 15.13 -3.13 10.80
C VAL A 81 14.66 -2.65 12.17
N ARG A 82 14.00 -1.51 12.20
CA ARG A 82 13.50 -0.87 13.43
C ARG A 82 11.99 -0.80 13.42
N THR A 83 11.38 -0.71 14.61
CA THR A 83 9.95 -0.41 14.71
C THR A 83 9.72 1.08 14.39
N CYS A 84 8.61 1.43 13.75
CA CYS A 84 8.30 2.84 13.44
C CYS A 84 8.28 3.75 14.69
N ALA A 85 7.92 3.22 15.86
CA ALA A 85 7.94 3.97 17.12
C ALA A 85 9.35 4.39 17.55
N ASP A 86 10.35 3.56 17.27
CA ASP A 86 11.75 3.82 17.66
C ASP A 86 12.41 4.76 16.65
N ALA A 87 12.12 4.60 15.36
CA ALA A 87 12.59 5.50 14.31
C ALA A 87 12.08 6.96 14.47
N LEU A 88 10.87 7.14 15.00
CA LEU A 88 10.31 8.48 15.24
C LEU A 88 11.00 9.23 16.39
N LYS A 89 11.54 8.52 17.40
CA LYS A 89 12.24 9.14 18.54
C LYS A 89 13.57 9.75 18.12
N GLU A 90 14.32 9.05 17.28
CA GLU A 90 15.61 9.54 16.75
C GLU A 90 15.46 10.77 15.86
N LYS A 91 14.39 10.87 15.06
CA LYS A 91 14.16 12.07 14.22
C LYS A 91 13.89 13.34 15.05
N HIS A 92 13.54 13.21 16.32
CA HIS A 92 13.27 14.34 17.21
C HIS A 92 14.49 14.75 18.06
N ASP A 93 15.59 13.98 17.99
CA ASP A 93 16.84 14.30 18.67
C ASP A 93 17.90 14.61 17.60
N PRO A 94 17.84 15.78 16.93
CA PRO A 94 18.91 16.21 16.07
C PRO A 94 20.07 16.61 16.98
N ALA A 95 21.11 15.78 17.01
CA ALA A 95 22.44 16.24 17.43
C ALA A 95 22.88 17.45 16.60
#